data_AF-A0A2X0XJB3-F1
#
_entry.id   AF-A0A2X0XJB3-F1
#
_cell.length_a   1.000
_cell.length_b   1.000
_cell.length_c   1.000
_cell.angle_alpha   90.00
_cell.angle_beta   90.00
_cell.angle_gamma   90.00
#
_symmetry.space_group_name_H-M   'P 1'
#
loop_
_entity.id
_entity.type
_entity.pdbx_description
1 polymer ?
#
loop_
_entity_poly.entity_id
_entity_poly.type
_entity_poly.pdbx_seq_one_letter_code
_entity_poly.pdbx_strand_id
1 'polypeptide(L)'
;MATRLLDKTYIKNKDNVTINVSANGDDSTADGTEQKPFADLQKAVSYAYQNIKTNAHVTINFLTDFTHSEYLRLVHIQCGRYLIFKSNGHNVTLGRVLCQLGNFSFEGINFKQTDATQEILTVSSLANVYIIENSKIELADSPKQDLIQVWNGTLTFDDRSSITLTSKTQAPNNIFLFLCTYQGKIIFHSAPNITLENNLNAIGFFRCHLNSLVLFDRKAVLSAPVRTQAKAYEVRMGAHLSFNGRGKPLNLGGLTEVDQTSSIS
;
A
#
# COMPACT_ATOMS: atom_id res chain seq x y z
N MET A 1 -15.96 -10.56 -42.13
CA MET A 1 -15.37 -9.85 -40.97
C MET A 1 -16.44 -9.70 -39.91
N ALA A 2 -16.48 -10.60 -38.93
CA ALA A 2 -17.37 -10.49 -37.78
C ALA A 2 -16.48 -10.12 -36.58
N THR A 3 -16.58 -8.87 -36.14
CA THR A 3 -15.96 -8.38 -34.91
C THR A 3 -16.63 -9.13 -33.77
N ARG A 4 -16.00 -10.22 -33.32
CA ARG A 4 -16.42 -11.00 -32.16
C ARG A 4 -16.18 -10.12 -30.93
N LEU A 5 -17.11 -9.21 -30.66
CA LEU A 5 -17.32 -8.63 -29.34
C LEU A 5 -17.42 -9.83 -28.40
N LEU A 6 -16.40 -10.02 -27.56
CA LEU A 6 -16.47 -11.00 -26.49
C LEU A 6 -17.78 -10.75 -25.74
N ASP A 7 -18.60 -11.79 -25.76
CA ASP A 7 -19.94 -11.80 -25.23
C ASP A 7 -19.88 -11.31 -23.78
N LYS A 8 -20.50 -10.16 -23.47
CA LYS A 8 -20.57 -9.54 -22.13
C LYS A 8 -21.17 -10.49 -21.06
N THR A 9 -21.58 -11.69 -21.46
CA THR A 9 -22.02 -12.80 -20.62
C THR A 9 -20.87 -13.65 -20.06
N TYR A 10 -19.69 -13.72 -20.68
CA TYR A 10 -18.62 -14.64 -20.26
C TYR A 10 -17.96 -14.27 -18.91
N ILE A 11 -17.98 -12.98 -18.55
CA ILE A 11 -17.44 -12.48 -17.26
C ILE A 11 -18.45 -12.67 -16.11
N LYS A 12 -19.72 -12.96 -16.41
CA LYS A 12 -20.81 -12.92 -15.42
C LYS A 12 -20.81 -14.08 -14.40
N ASN A 13 -20.04 -15.15 -14.64
CA ASN A 13 -20.12 -16.40 -13.85
C ASN A 13 -18.75 -16.94 -13.37
N LYS A 14 -17.67 -16.13 -13.39
CA LYS A 14 -16.37 -16.57 -12.85
C LYS A 14 -16.14 -15.97 -11.47
N ASP A 15 -15.84 -16.84 -10.50
CA ASP A 15 -15.46 -16.45 -9.14
C ASP A 15 -14.14 -15.67 -9.13
N ASN A 16 -13.29 -15.87 -10.14
CA ASN A 16 -12.02 -15.17 -10.32
C ASN A 16 -11.96 -14.58 -11.75
N VAL A 17 -11.78 -13.28 -11.85
CA VAL A 17 -11.61 -12.54 -13.11
C VAL A 17 -10.20 -11.95 -13.14
N THR A 18 -9.51 -12.13 -14.26
CA THR A 18 -8.19 -11.54 -14.48
C THR A 18 -8.28 -10.49 -15.59
N ILE A 19 -7.76 -9.30 -15.33
CA ILE A 19 -7.62 -8.21 -16.29
C ILE A 19 -6.12 -7.93 -16.44
N ASN A 20 -5.62 -8.00 -17.65
CA ASN A 20 -4.21 -7.82 -17.95
C ASN A 20 -3.90 -6.37 -18.34
N VAL A 21 -2.78 -5.87 -17.85
CA VAL A 21 -2.21 -4.55 -18.12
C VAL A 21 -0.78 -4.73 -18.63
N SER A 22 -0.38 -3.94 -19.62
CA SER A 22 0.97 -3.95 -20.18
C SER A 22 1.34 -2.56 -20.66
N ALA A 23 2.58 -2.14 -20.45
CA ALA A 23 3.10 -0.88 -21.01
C ALA A 23 3.02 -0.82 -22.55
N ASN A 24 2.94 -1.99 -23.20
CA ASN A 24 2.80 -2.13 -24.66
C ASN A 24 1.36 -2.49 -25.09
N GLY A 25 0.38 -2.34 -24.19
CA GLY A 25 -1.03 -2.59 -24.50
C GLY A 25 -1.63 -1.56 -25.46
N ASP A 26 -2.91 -1.73 -25.79
CA ASP A 26 -3.64 -0.80 -26.65
C ASP A 26 -5.07 -0.62 -26.14
N ASP A 27 -5.32 0.51 -25.48
CA ASP A 27 -6.63 0.81 -24.90
C ASP A 27 -7.76 0.98 -25.94
N SER A 28 -7.45 1.20 -27.22
CA SER A 28 -8.47 1.35 -28.25
C SER A 28 -9.13 0.01 -28.61
N THR A 29 -8.43 -1.10 -28.37
CA THR A 29 -8.89 -2.46 -28.66
C THR A 29 -8.88 -3.39 -27.45
N ALA A 30 -8.42 -2.91 -26.29
CA ALA A 30 -8.29 -3.69 -25.06
C ALA A 30 -9.62 -4.29 -24.58
N ASP A 31 -9.55 -5.55 -24.16
CA ASP A 31 -10.63 -6.27 -23.48
C ASP A 31 -10.17 -6.90 -22.16
N GLY A 32 -8.92 -6.66 -21.76
CA GLY A 32 -8.33 -7.20 -20.54
C GLY A 32 -7.81 -8.62 -20.67
N THR A 33 -7.94 -9.27 -21.82
CA THR A 33 -7.26 -10.55 -22.10
C THR A 33 -5.75 -10.35 -22.24
N GLU A 34 -4.99 -11.44 -22.19
CA GLU A 34 -3.54 -11.40 -22.39
C GLU A 34 -3.16 -10.95 -23.81
N GLN A 35 -3.99 -11.26 -24.80
CA GLN A 35 -3.78 -10.87 -26.21
C GLN A 35 -4.14 -9.40 -26.47
N LYS A 36 -5.01 -8.81 -25.65
CA LYS A 36 -5.45 -7.41 -25.76
C LYS A 36 -5.46 -6.73 -24.38
N PRO A 37 -4.27 -6.58 -23.76
CA PRO A 37 -4.16 -5.97 -22.46
C PRO A 37 -4.39 -4.46 -22.55
N PHE A 38 -4.84 -3.87 -21.44
CA PHE A 38 -4.91 -2.41 -21.32
C PHE A 38 -3.49 -1.81 -21.27
N ALA A 39 -3.32 -0.66 -21.92
CA ALA A 39 -2.13 0.17 -21.79
C ALA A 39 -2.20 1.04 -20.53
N ASP A 40 -3.41 1.47 -20.17
CA ASP A 40 -3.67 2.36 -19.05
C ASP A 40 -4.33 1.63 -17.87
N LEU A 41 -3.72 1.79 -16.68
CA LEU A 41 -4.21 1.14 -15.46
C LEU A 41 -5.57 1.70 -15.00
N GLN A 42 -5.80 3.00 -15.16
CA GLN A 42 -7.06 3.65 -14.76
C GLN A 42 -8.23 3.12 -15.61
N LYS A 43 -8.00 2.88 -16.91
CA LYS A 43 -8.97 2.25 -17.81
C LYS A 43 -9.21 0.79 -17.46
N ALA A 44 -8.16 0.02 -17.12
CA ALA A 44 -8.31 -1.37 -16.66
C ALA A 44 -9.17 -1.48 -15.40
N VAL A 45 -8.91 -0.61 -14.41
CA VAL A 45 -9.70 -0.53 -13.17
C VAL A 45 -11.14 -0.08 -13.45
N SER A 46 -11.33 0.92 -14.32
CA SER A 46 -12.66 1.38 -14.72
C SER A 46 -13.45 0.29 -15.45
N TYR A 47 -12.78 -0.47 -16.32
CA TYR A 47 -13.36 -1.62 -17.00
C TYR A 47 -13.83 -2.67 -16.00
N ALA A 48 -13.02 -2.99 -14.99
CA ALA A 48 -13.37 -3.90 -13.90
C ALA A 48 -14.66 -3.44 -13.20
N TYR A 49 -14.73 -2.15 -12.85
CA TYR A 49 -15.87 -1.58 -12.13
C TYR A 49 -17.17 -1.62 -12.93
N GLN A 50 -17.08 -1.45 -14.25
CA GLN A 50 -18.24 -1.37 -15.13
C GLN A 50 -18.75 -2.73 -15.60
N ASN A 51 -17.87 -3.73 -15.73
CA ASN A 51 -18.19 -4.97 -16.46
C ASN A 51 -18.23 -6.24 -15.60
N ILE A 52 -17.59 -6.22 -14.43
CA ILE A 52 -17.62 -7.36 -13.51
C ILE A 52 -18.88 -7.25 -12.63
N LYS A 53 -19.43 -8.36 -12.15
CA LYS A 53 -20.62 -8.42 -11.28
C LYS A 53 -20.25 -8.64 -9.81
N THR A 54 -21.17 -8.31 -8.90
CA THR A 54 -21.10 -8.61 -7.46
C THR A 54 -20.54 -10.01 -7.19
N ASN A 55 -19.55 -10.08 -6.29
CA ASN A 55 -18.91 -11.29 -5.73
C ASN A 55 -17.68 -11.88 -6.44
N ALA A 56 -17.23 -11.37 -7.58
CA ALA A 56 -15.98 -11.86 -8.18
C ALA A 56 -14.73 -11.37 -7.40
N HIS A 57 -13.67 -12.17 -7.41
CA HIS A 57 -12.32 -11.71 -7.08
C HIS A 57 -11.69 -11.21 -8.37
N VAL A 58 -11.18 -9.97 -8.36
CA VAL A 58 -10.59 -9.35 -9.55
C VAL A 58 -9.08 -9.28 -9.35
N THR A 59 -8.33 -9.80 -10.33
CA THR A 59 -6.87 -9.67 -10.38
C THR A 59 -6.49 -8.75 -11.54
N ILE A 60 -5.82 -7.65 -11.24
CA ILE A 60 -5.08 -6.85 -12.21
C ILE A 60 -3.68 -7.44 -12.33
N ASN A 61 -3.37 -7.93 -13.52
CA ASN A 61 -2.20 -8.71 -13.82
C ASN A 61 -1.26 -7.91 -14.73
N PHE A 62 -0.06 -7.58 -14.27
CA PHE A 62 0.92 -6.87 -15.10
C PHE A 62 1.72 -7.88 -15.93
N LEU A 63 1.80 -7.66 -17.25
CA LEU A 63 2.53 -8.53 -18.19
C LEU A 63 3.93 -8.02 -18.53
N THR A 64 4.23 -6.79 -18.13
CA THR A 64 5.51 -6.11 -18.35
C THR A 64 5.81 -5.18 -17.18
N ASP A 65 7.04 -4.66 -17.14
CA ASP A 65 7.38 -3.54 -16.27
C ASP A 65 6.41 -2.38 -16.54
N PHE A 66 5.94 -1.75 -15.48
CA PHE A 66 4.85 -0.79 -15.57
C PHE A 66 5.04 0.35 -14.57
N THR A 67 4.73 1.58 -14.99
CA THR A 67 4.75 2.74 -14.09
C THR A 67 3.46 3.51 -14.27
N HIS A 68 2.74 3.71 -13.17
CA HIS A 68 1.57 4.58 -13.11
C HIS A 68 1.84 5.71 -12.12
N SER A 69 2.17 6.90 -12.60
CA SER A 69 2.52 8.05 -11.76
C SER A 69 1.33 8.87 -11.29
N GLU A 70 0.16 8.68 -11.90
CA GLU A 70 -1.06 9.42 -11.62
C GLU A 70 -1.76 8.93 -10.35
N TYR A 71 -2.79 9.68 -9.95
CA TYR A 71 -3.60 9.37 -8.78
C TYR A 71 -4.58 8.22 -9.08
N LEU A 72 -4.29 7.05 -8.49
CA LEU A 72 -5.14 5.88 -8.60
C LEU A 72 -6.13 5.83 -7.44
N ARG A 73 -7.39 6.13 -7.73
CA ARG A 73 -8.48 6.01 -6.75
C ARG A 73 -9.19 4.65 -6.88
N LEU A 74 -9.06 3.84 -5.83
CA LEU A 74 -9.69 2.55 -5.66
C LEU A 74 -10.81 2.65 -4.63
N VAL A 75 -12.04 2.36 -5.05
CA VAL A 75 -13.22 2.39 -4.17
C VAL A 75 -13.86 1.01 -4.19
N HIS A 76 -14.72 0.73 -3.22
CA HIS A 76 -15.63 -0.42 -3.23
C HIS A 76 -16.03 -0.73 -4.66
N ILE A 77 -15.54 -1.86 -5.14
CA ILE A 77 -16.10 -2.44 -6.33
C ILE A 77 -17.48 -2.87 -5.88
N GLN A 78 -18.54 -2.20 -6.35
CA GLN A 78 -19.90 -2.74 -6.25
C GLN A 78 -20.02 -4.15 -6.87
N CYS A 79 -18.91 -4.69 -7.40
CA CYS A 79 -18.79 -5.88 -8.20
C CYS A 79 -17.65 -6.83 -7.77
N GLY A 80 -17.19 -6.83 -6.51
CA GLY A 80 -16.19 -7.83 -6.11
C GLY A 80 -15.79 -7.86 -4.64
N ARG A 81 -15.43 -9.05 -4.13
CA ARG A 81 -14.99 -9.21 -2.73
C ARG A 81 -13.58 -8.67 -2.50
N TYR A 82 -12.71 -8.78 -3.51
CA TYR A 82 -11.28 -8.46 -3.45
C TYR A 82 -10.77 -7.95 -4.80
N LEU A 83 -9.92 -6.92 -4.78
CA LEU A 83 -9.11 -6.46 -5.91
C LEU A 83 -7.63 -6.70 -5.63
N ILE A 84 -6.95 -7.44 -6.49
CA ILE A 84 -5.57 -7.85 -6.31
C ILE A 84 -4.73 -7.27 -7.46
N PHE A 85 -3.65 -6.58 -7.14
CA PHE A 85 -2.65 -6.14 -8.11
C PHE A 85 -1.45 -7.07 -8.00
N LYS A 86 -1.10 -7.76 -9.09
CA LYS A 86 0.03 -8.70 -9.14
C LYS A 86 1.10 -8.24 -10.11
N SER A 87 2.29 -7.99 -9.59
CA SER A 87 3.46 -7.64 -10.40
C SER A 87 3.95 -8.77 -11.31
N ASN A 88 3.74 -10.04 -10.92
CA ASN A 88 4.27 -11.23 -11.59
C ASN A 88 5.79 -11.20 -11.84
N GLY A 89 6.54 -10.60 -10.93
CA GLY A 89 8.00 -10.47 -11.06
C GLY A 89 8.44 -9.33 -11.99
N HIS A 90 7.51 -8.53 -12.51
CA HIS A 90 7.82 -7.29 -13.21
C HIS A 90 8.06 -6.14 -12.23
N ASN A 91 8.86 -5.16 -12.65
CA ASN A 91 9.04 -3.93 -11.90
C ASN A 91 7.82 -3.01 -12.10
N VAL A 92 6.79 -3.21 -11.27
CA VAL A 92 5.57 -2.40 -11.28
C VAL A 92 5.65 -1.33 -10.20
N THR A 93 5.54 -0.07 -10.59
CA THR A 93 5.58 1.08 -9.67
C THR A 93 4.31 1.90 -9.76
N LEU A 94 3.63 2.09 -8.63
CA LEU A 94 2.48 2.98 -8.50
C LEU A 94 2.86 4.28 -7.80
N GLY A 95 2.25 5.37 -8.23
CA GLY A 95 2.35 6.68 -7.60
C GLY A 95 1.45 6.76 -6.37
N ARG A 96 0.54 7.74 -6.37
CA ARG A 96 -0.43 7.93 -5.29
C ARG A 96 -1.62 6.99 -5.45
N VAL A 97 -1.93 6.24 -4.39
CA VAL A 97 -3.06 5.32 -4.34
C VAL A 97 -3.99 5.65 -3.17
N LEU A 98 -5.29 5.79 -3.43
CA LEU A 98 -6.32 5.87 -2.40
C LEU A 98 -7.18 4.62 -2.43
N CYS A 99 -7.28 3.89 -1.32
CA CYS A 99 -8.16 2.75 -1.13
C CYS A 99 -9.34 3.11 -0.20
N GLN A 100 -10.57 2.90 -0.65
CA GLN A 100 -11.79 3.16 0.11
C GLN A 100 -12.78 2.00 0.03
N LEU A 101 -13.44 1.69 1.15
CA LEU A 101 -14.61 0.80 1.19
C LEU A 101 -14.40 -0.56 0.50
N GLY A 102 -13.27 -1.24 0.66
CA GLY A 102 -13.06 -2.51 -0.05
C GLY A 102 -11.87 -3.30 0.46
N ASN A 103 -11.64 -4.48 -0.11
CA ASN A 103 -10.45 -5.29 0.17
C ASN A 103 -9.50 -5.24 -1.02
N PHE A 104 -8.27 -4.78 -0.78
CA PHE A 104 -7.26 -4.58 -1.80
C PHE A 104 -5.98 -5.32 -1.42
N SER A 105 -5.33 -5.95 -2.39
CA SER A 105 -4.03 -6.60 -2.20
C SER A 105 -3.04 -6.08 -3.25
N PHE A 106 -1.82 -5.80 -2.81
CA PHE A 106 -0.71 -5.41 -3.66
C PHE A 106 0.41 -6.45 -3.49
N GLU A 107 0.65 -7.25 -4.53
CA GLU A 107 1.58 -8.37 -4.54
C GLU A 107 2.81 -8.02 -5.40
N GLY A 108 3.94 -7.72 -4.73
CA GLY A 108 5.20 -7.32 -5.37
C GLY A 108 5.14 -5.96 -6.06
N ILE A 109 4.23 -5.09 -5.63
CA ILE A 109 4.05 -3.74 -6.19
C ILE A 109 4.95 -2.75 -5.46
N ASN A 110 5.71 -1.96 -6.21
CA ASN A 110 6.47 -0.84 -5.69
C ASN A 110 5.62 0.42 -5.64
N PHE A 111 5.97 1.33 -4.74
CA PHE A 111 5.35 2.63 -4.64
C PHE A 111 6.40 3.75 -4.73
N LYS A 112 6.03 4.85 -5.37
CA LYS A 112 6.90 6.00 -5.55
C LYS A 112 6.15 7.28 -5.27
N GLN A 113 6.69 8.11 -4.39
CA GLN A 113 6.18 9.45 -4.22
C GLN A 113 6.60 10.31 -5.42
N THR A 114 5.64 10.62 -6.28
CA THR A 114 5.85 11.48 -7.46
C THR A 114 5.71 12.96 -7.13
N ASP A 115 4.92 13.28 -6.09
CA ASP A 115 4.71 14.64 -5.58
C ASP A 115 5.01 14.68 -4.07
N ALA A 116 5.98 15.53 -3.71
CA ALA A 116 6.40 15.85 -2.36
C ALA A 116 5.27 16.26 -1.41
N THR A 117 4.14 16.73 -1.92
CA THR A 117 3.01 17.23 -1.12
C THR A 117 1.95 16.17 -0.83
N GLN A 118 2.09 14.98 -1.42
CA GLN A 118 1.06 13.95 -1.41
C GLN A 118 1.51 12.67 -0.71
N GLU A 119 0.56 12.00 -0.07
CA GLU A 119 0.72 10.64 0.45
C GLU A 119 0.93 9.66 -0.71
N ILE A 120 1.64 8.57 -0.44
CA ILE A 120 1.85 7.49 -1.40
C ILE A 120 0.65 6.54 -1.37
N LEU A 121 0.23 6.13 -0.17
CA LEU A 121 -0.87 5.21 0.03
C LEU A 121 -1.79 5.75 1.13
N THR A 122 -3.07 5.93 0.80
CA THR A 122 -4.10 6.26 1.77
C THR A 122 -5.10 5.11 1.85
N VAL A 123 -5.30 4.58 3.04
CA VAL A 123 -6.32 3.56 3.35
C VAL A 123 -7.40 4.22 4.18
N SER A 124 -8.64 4.24 3.69
CA SER A 124 -9.72 4.87 4.44
C SER A 124 -11.09 4.24 4.25
N SER A 125 -12.07 4.74 5.01
CA SER A 125 -13.48 4.41 4.85
C SER A 125 -13.72 2.89 4.85
N LEU A 126 -13.27 2.22 5.89
CA LEU A 126 -13.38 0.78 6.14
C LEU A 126 -12.67 -0.11 5.09
N ALA A 127 -11.72 0.45 4.32
CA ALA A 127 -10.89 -0.36 3.45
C ALA A 127 -9.95 -1.28 4.24
N ASN A 128 -9.73 -2.49 3.73
CA ASN A 128 -8.68 -3.40 4.17
C ASN A 128 -7.66 -3.54 3.04
N VAL A 129 -6.40 -3.23 3.31
CA VAL A 129 -5.32 -3.27 2.34
C VAL A 129 -4.25 -4.24 2.83
N TYR A 130 -3.79 -5.10 1.93
CA TYR A 130 -2.72 -6.06 2.17
C TYR A 130 -1.53 -5.72 1.27
N ILE A 131 -0.35 -5.56 1.87
CA ILE A 131 0.92 -5.48 1.15
C ILE A 131 1.61 -6.84 1.32
N ILE A 132 1.84 -7.50 0.20
CA ILE A 132 2.32 -8.87 0.14
C ILE A 132 3.55 -8.90 -0.77
N GLU A 133 4.52 -9.73 -0.41
CA GLU A 133 5.81 -9.83 -1.11
C GLU A 133 6.65 -8.55 -1.00
N ASN A 134 7.82 -8.55 -1.65
CA ASN A 134 8.76 -7.45 -1.55
C ASN A 134 8.23 -6.21 -2.30
N SER A 135 8.05 -5.12 -1.55
CA SER A 135 7.66 -3.82 -2.08
C SER A 135 8.75 -2.79 -1.78
N LYS A 136 9.09 -1.97 -2.76
CA LYS A 136 9.95 -0.79 -2.56
C LYS A 136 9.10 0.45 -2.41
N ILE A 137 9.48 1.34 -1.49
CA ILE A 137 8.91 2.68 -1.37
C ILE A 137 10.03 3.67 -1.69
N GLU A 138 9.94 4.33 -2.83
CA GLU A 138 10.86 5.41 -3.24
C GLU A 138 10.27 6.76 -2.86
N LEU A 139 11.00 7.54 -2.07
CA LEU A 139 10.60 8.87 -1.64
C LEU A 139 11.03 9.94 -2.64
N ALA A 140 10.26 11.03 -2.70
CA ALA A 140 10.66 12.23 -3.42
C ALA A 140 11.85 12.92 -2.71
N ASP A 141 12.47 13.89 -3.40
CA ASP A 141 13.62 14.65 -2.86
C ASP A 141 13.26 15.54 -1.66
N SER A 142 11.97 15.87 -1.50
CA SER A 142 11.43 16.63 -0.36
C SER A 142 10.12 15.97 0.10
N PRO A 143 10.18 14.78 0.72
CA PRO A 143 8.98 13.99 0.95
C PRO A 143 8.01 14.65 1.94
N LYS A 144 6.71 14.40 1.75
CA LYS A 144 5.66 14.82 2.68
C LYS A 144 5.89 14.23 4.08
N GLN A 145 5.39 14.92 5.10
CA GLN A 145 5.07 14.26 6.36
C GLN A 145 3.95 13.24 6.13
N ASP A 146 4.05 12.05 6.72
CA ASP A 146 3.01 11.01 6.67
C ASP A 146 2.85 10.34 5.30
N LEU A 147 3.79 9.45 4.94
CA LEU A 147 3.84 8.84 3.60
C LEU A 147 2.72 7.83 3.34
N ILE A 148 2.41 7.01 4.35
CA ILE A 148 1.32 6.05 4.32
C ILE A 148 0.33 6.44 5.41
N GLN A 149 -0.91 6.72 5.01
CA GLN A 149 -1.96 7.14 5.90
C GLN A 149 -3.06 6.08 6.00
N VAL A 150 -3.44 5.73 7.23
CA VAL A 150 -4.57 4.86 7.53
C VAL A 150 -5.58 5.61 8.38
N TRP A 151 -6.76 5.85 7.82
CA TRP A 151 -7.85 6.58 8.46
C TRP A 151 -9.15 5.78 8.41
N ASN A 152 -9.60 5.24 9.55
CA ASN A 152 -10.79 4.38 9.61
C ASN A 152 -10.69 3.21 8.62
N GLY A 153 -9.56 2.51 8.58
CA GLY A 153 -9.30 1.37 7.71
C GLY A 153 -8.22 0.47 8.30
N THR A 154 -7.86 -0.59 7.59
CA THR A 154 -6.84 -1.55 8.02
C THR A 154 -5.77 -1.68 6.94
N LEU A 155 -4.51 -1.51 7.30
CA LEU A 155 -3.36 -1.85 6.47
C LEU A 155 -2.60 -3.01 7.12
N THR A 156 -2.37 -4.07 6.35
CA THR A 156 -1.69 -5.28 6.81
C THR A 156 -0.46 -5.53 5.95
N PHE A 157 0.68 -5.71 6.60
CA PHE A 157 1.91 -6.22 6.00
C PHE A 157 2.03 -7.70 6.34
N ASP A 158 2.07 -8.55 5.30
CA ASP A 158 2.16 -10.00 5.45
C ASP A 158 3.60 -10.48 5.71
N ASP A 159 3.75 -11.75 6.05
CA ASP A 159 5.02 -12.36 6.46
C ASP A 159 6.08 -12.45 5.36
N ARG A 160 5.62 -12.36 4.11
CA ARG A 160 6.45 -12.29 2.90
C ARG A 160 6.82 -10.86 2.53
N SER A 161 6.29 -9.86 3.24
CA SER A 161 6.54 -8.47 2.88
C SER A 161 7.90 -7.99 3.36
N SER A 162 8.60 -7.29 2.48
CA SER A 162 9.70 -6.42 2.86
C SER A 162 9.45 -5.04 2.29
N ILE A 163 9.83 -4.02 3.04
CA ILE A 163 9.70 -2.63 2.64
C ILE A 163 11.10 -2.05 2.61
N THR A 164 11.57 -1.67 1.42
CA THR A 164 12.81 -0.90 1.29
C THR A 164 12.46 0.56 1.05
N LEU A 165 12.91 1.44 1.93
CA LEU A 165 12.77 2.88 1.78
C LEU A 165 14.04 3.50 1.24
N THR A 166 13.88 4.22 0.14
CA THR A 166 14.98 4.88 -0.58
C THR A 166 14.67 6.35 -0.76
N SER A 167 15.69 7.21 -0.68
CA SER A 167 15.58 8.62 -1.04
C SER A 167 16.90 9.09 -1.63
N LYS A 168 16.81 9.94 -2.66
CA LYS A 168 17.98 10.50 -3.35
C LYS A 168 18.62 11.64 -2.55
N THR A 169 17.90 12.23 -1.60
CA THR A 169 18.34 13.37 -0.80
C THR A 169 18.24 13.05 0.70
N GLN A 170 18.80 13.94 1.52
CA GLN A 170 18.52 13.88 2.95
C GLN A 170 17.06 14.28 3.19
N ALA A 171 16.28 13.36 3.76
CA ALA A 171 14.92 13.64 4.18
C ALA A 171 14.91 14.78 5.23
N PRO A 172 14.00 15.76 5.13
CA PRO A 172 13.83 16.78 6.15
C PRO A 172 13.41 16.14 7.48
N ASN A 173 13.68 16.85 8.57
CA ASN A 173 13.32 16.42 9.92
C ASN A 173 11.78 16.20 10.04
N ASN A 174 11.38 15.13 10.74
CA ASN A 174 9.99 14.80 11.11
C ASN A 174 9.09 14.18 10.02
N ILE A 175 9.66 13.47 9.05
CA ILE A 175 8.83 12.64 8.15
C ILE A 175 8.44 11.37 8.89
N PHE A 176 7.14 11.15 9.05
CA PHE A 176 6.63 9.87 9.52
C PHE A 176 6.29 8.95 8.34
N LEU A 177 6.74 7.70 8.40
CA LEU A 177 6.40 6.71 7.38
C LEU A 177 4.91 6.34 7.46
N PHE A 178 4.42 6.11 8.68
CA PHE A 178 3.06 5.67 8.92
C PHE A 178 2.31 6.65 9.80
N LEU A 179 1.18 7.16 9.30
CA LEU A 179 0.17 7.85 10.07
C LEU A 179 -1.05 6.95 10.23
N CYS A 180 -1.38 6.61 11.47
CA CYS A 180 -2.58 5.86 11.81
C CYS A 180 -3.52 6.75 12.62
N THR A 181 -4.74 6.97 12.15
CA THR A 181 -5.68 7.90 12.80
C THR A 181 -7.12 7.41 12.75
N TYR A 182 -7.92 7.89 13.70
CA TYR A 182 -9.38 7.73 13.80
C TYR A 182 -9.84 6.31 13.44
N GLN A 183 -9.68 5.41 14.40
CA GLN A 183 -10.01 3.97 14.28
C GLN A 183 -9.21 3.21 13.20
N GLY A 184 -8.17 3.83 12.62
CA GLY A 184 -7.24 3.18 11.71
C GLY A 184 -6.43 2.08 12.41
N LYS A 185 -6.06 1.06 11.64
CA LYS A 185 -5.27 -0.09 12.09
C LYS A 185 -4.10 -0.34 11.15
N ILE A 186 -2.89 -0.45 11.68
CA ILE A 186 -1.73 -0.96 10.94
C ILE A 186 -1.25 -2.24 11.62
N ILE A 187 -1.17 -3.32 10.86
CA ILE A 187 -0.84 -4.64 11.36
C ILE A 187 0.39 -5.16 10.63
N PHE A 188 1.42 -5.50 11.39
CA PHE A 188 2.64 -6.14 10.91
C PHE A 188 2.60 -7.62 11.32
N HIS A 189 2.32 -8.50 10.37
CA HIS A 189 2.24 -9.93 10.59
C HIS A 189 3.58 -10.59 10.21
N SER A 190 4.28 -11.17 11.20
CA SER A 190 5.51 -11.98 11.05
C SER A 190 6.67 -11.38 10.23
N ALA A 191 7.79 -11.08 10.89
CA ALA A 191 9.06 -10.55 10.35
C ALA A 191 9.02 -9.64 9.08
N PRO A 192 8.18 -8.58 8.99
CA PRO A 192 8.30 -7.67 7.87
C PRO A 192 9.64 -6.94 7.94
N ASN A 193 10.49 -7.14 6.93
CA ASN A 193 11.80 -6.51 6.87
C ASN A 193 11.63 -5.07 6.36
N ILE A 194 11.63 -4.10 7.26
CA ILE A 194 11.68 -2.68 6.89
C ILE A 194 13.14 -2.22 6.88
N THR A 195 13.67 -1.99 5.68
CA THR A 195 15.03 -1.51 5.46
C THR A 195 15.00 -0.03 5.10
N LEU A 196 15.78 0.79 5.82
CA LEU A 196 16.00 2.20 5.48
C LEU A 196 17.38 2.38 4.88
N GLU A 197 17.48 3.00 3.69
CA GLU A 197 18.79 3.36 3.11
C GLU A 197 19.47 4.53 3.85
N ASN A 198 20.80 4.62 3.74
CA ASN A 198 21.65 5.45 4.60
C ASN A 198 21.30 6.95 4.61
N ASN A 199 20.66 7.48 3.56
CA ASN A 199 20.35 8.91 3.45
C ASN A 199 19.17 9.37 4.34
N LEU A 200 18.48 8.44 5.01
CA LEU A 200 17.26 8.69 5.79
C LEU A 200 17.52 8.79 7.30
N ASN A 201 18.23 9.85 7.73
CA ASN A 201 18.72 9.95 9.12
C ASN A 201 17.70 10.50 10.13
N ALA A 202 16.70 11.27 9.70
CA ALA A 202 15.75 11.97 10.57
C ALA A 202 14.27 11.56 10.39
N ILE A 203 14.04 10.29 10.01
CA ILE A 203 12.69 9.73 9.82
C ILE A 203 12.07 9.29 11.16
N GLY A 204 10.79 9.59 11.31
CA GLY A 204 9.86 8.97 12.26
C GLY A 204 9.18 7.74 11.66
N PHE A 205 8.95 6.68 12.45
CA PHE A 205 8.26 5.50 11.91
C PHE A 205 6.75 5.61 12.04
N PHE A 206 6.24 5.82 13.25
CA PHE A 206 4.79 5.79 13.52
C PHE A 206 4.29 7.06 14.17
N ARG A 207 3.18 7.58 13.66
CA ARG A 207 2.35 8.61 14.30
C ARG A 207 0.94 8.07 14.46
N CYS A 208 0.46 7.92 15.69
CA CYS A 208 -0.79 7.24 16.02
C CYS A 208 -1.71 8.16 16.82
N HIS A 209 -2.87 8.53 16.27
CA HIS A 209 -3.84 9.45 16.87
C HIS A 209 -5.25 8.83 16.95
N LEU A 210 -6.12 9.36 17.81
CA LEU A 210 -7.59 9.17 17.78
C LEU A 210 -8.04 7.69 17.75
N ASN A 211 -7.80 6.93 18.81
CA ASN A 211 -8.20 5.51 18.91
C ASN A 211 -7.66 4.63 17.77
N SER A 212 -6.49 4.95 17.23
CA SER A 212 -5.79 4.11 16.27
C SER A 212 -5.04 2.97 16.95
N LEU A 213 -4.77 1.92 16.19
CA LEU A 213 -4.02 0.76 16.64
C LEU A 213 -2.87 0.44 15.68
N VAL A 214 -1.66 0.31 16.21
CA VAL A 214 -0.55 -0.33 15.49
C VAL A 214 -0.15 -1.58 16.24
N LEU A 215 -0.16 -2.72 15.54
CA LEU A 215 0.11 -4.03 16.12
C LEU A 215 1.27 -4.72 15.41
N PHE A 216 2.23 -5.17 16.20
CA PHE A 216 3.26 -6.14 15.79
C PHE A 216 2.92 -7.51 16.37
N ASP A 217 2.71 -8.50 15.50
CA ASP A 217 2.48 -9.88 15.94
C ASP A 217 3.80 -10.58 16.38
N ARG A 218 3.71 -11.70 17.11
CA ARG A 218 4.77 -12.41 17.87
C ARG A 218 6.05 -12.72 17.12
N LYS A 219 5.99 -12.76 15.78
CA LYS A 219 7.13 -13.06 14.92
C LYS A 219 7.68 -11.84 14.18
N ALA A 220 7.10 -10.65 14.35
CA ALA A 220 7.57 -9.42 13.72
C ALA A 220 8.94 -9.00 14.26
N VAL A 221 9.89 -8.74 13.35
CA VAL A 221 11.23 -8.23 13.64
C VAL A 221 11.44 -7.01 12.77
N LEU A 222 11.53 -5.84 13.38
CA LEU A 222 11.92 -4.61 12.69
C LEU A 222 13.45 -4.51 12.72
N SER A 223 14.11 -4.86 11.62
CA SER A 223 15.56 -4.72 11.48
C SER A 223 15.93 -3.43 10.76
N ALA A 224 16.12 -2.35 11.52
CA ALA A 224 16.70 -1.10 11.00
C ALA A 224 18.14 -0.92 11.52
N PRO A 225 19.07 -0.37 10.71
CA PRO A 225 20.35 0.14 11.21
C PRO A 225 20.11 1.12 12.36
N VAL A 226 21.05 1.18 13.32
CA VAL A 226 20.96 2.13 14.43
C VAL A 226 20.99 3.55 13.90
N ARG A 227 19.99 4.35 14.26
CA ARG A 227 19.88 5.77 13.88
C ARG A 227 19.57 6.61 15.10
N THR A 228 20.57 7.35 15.57
CA THR A 228 20.48 8.19 16.78
C THR A 228 19.59 9.41 16.63
N GLN A 229 19.30 9.83 15.38
CA GLN A 229 18.45 10.98 15.07
C GLN A 229 17.03 10.58 14.63
N ALA A 230 16.75 9.28 14.46
CA ALA A 230 15.43 8.79 14.05
C ALA A 230 14.45 8.77 15.23
N LYS A 231 13.17 9.03 14.95
CA LYS A 231 12.09 8.93 15.95
C LYS A 231 11.38 7.58 15.82
N ALA A 232 11.20 6.87 16.92
CA ALA A 232 10.52 5.58 16.88
C ALA A 232 9.00 5.73 16.72
N TYR A 233 8.36 6.54 17.56
CA TYR A 233 6.91 6.70 17.55
C TYR A 233 6.42 7.96 18.27
N GLU A 234 5.28 8.49 17.81
CA GLU A 234 4.47 9.55 18.42
C GLU A 234 3.05 8.98 18.63
N VAL A 235 2.57 8.88 19.88
CA VAL A 235 1.27 8.27 20.23
C VAL A 235 0.44 9.23 21.06
N ARG A 236 -0.72 9.65 20.55
CA ARG A 236 -1.57 10.69 21.16
C ARG A 236 -3.06 10.35 21.07
N MET A 237 -3.87 11.02 21.89
CA MET A 237 -5.33 11.07 21.84
C MET A 237 -5.99 9.68 21.89
N GLY A 238 -5.68 8.89 22.93
CA GLY A 238 -6.24 7.56 23.11
C GLY A 238 -5.76 6.52 22.09
N ALA A 239 -4.64 6.76 21.41
CA ALA A 239 -4.08 5.79 20.49
C ALA A 239 -3.29 4.69 21.23
N HIS A 240 -3.20 3.52 20.59
CA HIS A 240 -2.57 2.35 21.14
C HIS A 240 -1.51 1.79 20.18
N LEU A 241 -0.30 1.61 20.69
CA LEU A 241 0.79 0.93 19.98
C LEU A 241 1.16 -0.34 20.76
N SER A 242 1.03 -1.50 20.15
CA SER A 242 1.26 -2.79 20.83
C SER A 242 2.33 -3.61 20.14
N PHE A 243 3.33 -4.03 20.92
CA PHE A 243 4.40 -4.94 20.54
C PHE A 243 4.14 -6.29 21.19
N ASN A 244 3.35 -7.14 20.53
CA ASN A 244 3.18 -8.51 20.99
C ASN A 244 4.37 -9.33 20.47
N GLY A 245 5.53 -9.35 21.17
CA GLY A 245 6.69 -10.19 20.79
C GLY A 245 8.07 -9.52 20.88
N ARG A 246 9.05 -9.99 20.08
CA ARG A 246 10.43 -9.44 20.02
C ARG A 246 10.56 -8.13 19.21
N GLY A 247 9.44 -7.54 18.79
CA GLY A 247 9.39 -6.46 17.80
C GLY A 247 9.61 -5.04 18.32
N LYS A 248 10.06 -4.84 19.57
CA LYS A 248 10.40 -3.49 20.03
C LYS A 248 11.52 -2.94 19.14
N PRO A 249 11.41 -1.72 18.57
CA PRO A 249 12.48 -1.11 17.79
C PRO A 249 13.67 -0.79 18.70
N LEU A 250 14.51 -1.79 19.01
CA LEU A 250 15.63 -1.66 19.93
C LEU A 250 16.73 -0.70 19.40
N ASN A 251 16.67 -0.34 18.11
CA ASN A 251 17.72 0.39 17.39
C ASN A 251 17.33 1.83 16.96
N LEU A 252 16.14 2.33 17.31
CA LEU A 252 15.70 3.68 16.95
C LEU A 252 15.92 4.63 18.14
N GLY A 253 16.88 5.56 18.00
CA GLY A 253 17.52 6.25 19.12
C GLY A 253 16.88 7.54 19.62
N GLY A 254 15.62 7.86 19.29
CA GLY A 254 15.03 9.17 19.60
C GLY A 254 13.55 9.17 19.98
N LEU A 255 13.27 9.95 21.04
CA LEU A 255 12.02 10.38 21.69
C LEU A 255 10.74 9.52 21.49
N THR A 256 10.23 9.01 22.61
CA THR A 256 8.89 8.46 22.81
C THR A 256 7.99 9.59 23.31
N GLU A 257 7.09 10.12 22.48
CA GLU A 257 5.99 10.97 22.98
C GLU A 257 4.74 10.11 23.09
N VAL A 258 4.30 9.87 24.33
CA VAL A 258 3.06 9.17 24.65
C VAL A 258 2.29 10.06 25.60
N ASP A 259 1.12 10.54 25.19
CA ASP A 259 0.28 11.31 26.11
C ASP A 259 -0.37 10.41 27.17
N GLN A 260 -0.91 11.04 28.22
CA GLN A 260 -1.48 10.31 29.37
C GLN A 260 -2.68 9.41 29.02
N THR A 261 -3.31 9.62 27.87
CA THR A 261 -4.48 8.84 27.43
C THR A 261 -4.11 7.67 26.53
N SER A 262 -2.87 7.63 26.08
CA SER A 262 -2.36 6.66 25.11
C SER A 262 -1.58 5.55 25.81
N SER A 263 -1.39 4.41 25.14
CA SER A 263 -0.59 3.33 25.71
C SER A 263 0.37 2.69 24.72
N ILE A 264 1.47 2.20 25.28
CA ILE A 264 2.38 1.27 24.63
C ILE A 264 2.39 -0.01 25.46
N SER A 265 2.15 -1.14 24.81
CA SER A 265 2.16 -2.47 25.46
C SER A 265 3.10 -3.42 24.76
#